data_AF-A0A485J9W4-F1
#
_entry.id   AF-A0A485J9W4-F1
#
_cell.length_a   1.000
_cell.length_b   1.000
_cell.length_c   1.000
_cell.angle_alpha   90.00
_cell.angle_beta   90.00
_cell.angle_gamma   90.00
#
_symmetry.space_group_name_H-M   'P 1'
#
loop_
_entity.id
_entity.type
_entity.pdbx_description
1 polymer ?
#
loop_
_entity_poly.entity_id
_entity_poly.type
_entity_poly.pdbx_seq_one_letter_code
_entity_poly.pdbx_strand_id
1 'polypeptide(L)'
;MHSSTLHYAWAREFGELKGKKHYHLLLLVNRDTWCRAGDYRAPGSLAGMIKQAWCSALGVDVGCHATLVHFPAWPAVWLERDDDTGFQQVLERAGYLAKEHTKARGTGERNFGCSRG
;
A
#
# COMPACT_ATOMS: atom_id res chain seq x y z
N MET A 1 -17.30 7.65 -15.50
CA MET A 1 -16.16 7.30 -14.63
C MET A 1 -14.97 8.11 -15.10
N HIS A 2 -14.32 8.87 -14.22
CA HIS A 2 -13.10 9.59 -14.58
C HIS A 2 -11.96 8.57 -14.75
N SER A 3 -11.24 8.65 -15.87
CA SER A 3 -10.01 7.86 -16.06
C SER A 3 -9.06 8.20 -14.91
N SER A 4 -8.74 7.21 -14.09
CA SER A 4 -7.85 7.37 -12.94
C SER A 4 -6.70 6.40 -13.11
N THR A 5 -5.52 6.92 -13.39
CA THR A 5 -4.30 6.13 -13.39
C THR A 5 -3.92 5.84 -11.93
N LEU A 6 -3.80 4.56 -11.58
CA LEU A 6 -3.26 4.15 -10.29
C LEU A 6 -1.74 4.30 -10.31
N HIS A 7 -1.21 5.12 -9.41
CA HIS A 7 0.22 5.16 -9.13
C HIS A 7 0.52 4.44 -7.83
N TYR A 8 1.65 3.76 -7.75
CA TYR A 8 2.01 3.02 -6.54
C TYR A 8 3.52 2.95 -6.33
N ALA A 9 3.91 2.79 -5.08
CA ALA A 9 5.24 2.36 -4.66
C ALA A 9 5.09 1.22 -3.65
N TRP A 10 6.06 0.31 -3.63
CA TRP A 10 6.10 -0.77 -2.64
C TRP A 10 7.50 -0.99 -2.15
N ALA A 11 7.59 -1.47 -0.90
CA ALA A 11 8.82 -1.91 -0.30
C ALA A 11 8.62 -3.27 0.35
N ARG A 12 9.59 -4.15 0.15
CA ARG A 12 9.66 -5.47 0.78
C ARG A 12 10.52 -5.38 2.02
N GLU A 13 10.07 -6.05 3.07
CA GLU A 13 10.71 -6.10 4.37
C GLU A 13 10.63 -7.51 4.97
N PHE A 14 11.46 -7.78 5.98
CA PHE A 14 11.42 -9.00 6.77
C PHE A 14 11.15 -8.64 8.22
N GLY A 15 10.07 -9.18 8.80
CA GLY A 15 9.65 -8.80 10.13
C GLY A 15 10.66 -9.26 11.17
N GLU A 16 11.07 -8.35 12.06
CA GLU A 16 12.17 -8.59 13.01
C GLU A 16 11.95 -9.80 13.92
N LEU A 17 10.69 -10.04 14.34
CA LEU A 17 10.36 -11.10 15.30
C LEU A 17 10.26 -12.50 14.67
N LYS A 18 9.82 -12.61 13.42
CA LYS A 18 9.50 -13.91 12.77
C LYS A 18 10.26 -14.15 11.48
N GLY A 19 11.09 -13.21 11.03
CA GLY A 19 11.82 -13.28 9.76
C GLY A 19 10.92 -13.45 8.54
N LYS A 20 9.64 -13.07 8.62
CA LYS A 20 8.68 -13.29 7.54
C LYS A 20 8.69 -12.12 6.55
N LYS A 21 8.66 -12.46 5.26
CA LYS A 21 8.51 -11.53 4.15
C LYS A 21 7.19 -10.77 4.31
N HIS A 22 7.24 -9.45 4.28
CA HIS A 22 6.08 -8.58 4.25
C HIS A 22 6.31 -7.43 3.27
N TYR A 23 5.22 -6.82 2.83
CA TYR A 23 5.25 -5.75 1.84
C TYR A 23 4.46 -4.57 2.37
N HIS A 24 5.08 -3.40 2.30
CA HIS A 24 4.41 -2.12 2.51
C HIS A 24 4.11 -1.50 1.15
N LEU A 25 2.87 -1.05 0.96
CA LEU A 25 2.40 -0.44 -0.28
C LEU A 25 1.93 0.98 0.00
N LEU A 26 2.30 1.90 -0.89
CA LEU A 26 1.74 3.23 -1.01
C LEU A 26 0.96 3.29 -2.32
N LEU A 27 -0.33 3.62 -2.24
CA LEU A 27 -1.23 3.75 -3.39
C LEU A 27 -1.66 5.21 -3.52
N LEU A 28 -1.49 5.78 -4.70
CA LEU A 28 -1.96 7.11 -5.05
C LEU A 28 -3.16 6.94 -6.00
N VAL A 29 -4.32 7.37 -5.51
CA VAL A 29 -5.60 7.26 -6.22
C VAL A 29 -6.25 8.64 -6.33
N ASN A 30 -7.07 8.83 -7.36
CA ASN A 30 -7.85 10.04 -7.53
C ASN A 30 -8.88 10.16 -6.39
N ARG A 31 -8.83 11.27 -5.64
CA ARG A 31 -9.71 11.55 -4.49
C ARG A 31 -11.19 11.64 -4.87
N ASP A 32 -11.50 12.21 -6.03
CA ASP A 32 -12.89 12.40 -6.50
C ASP A 32 -13.56 11.06 -6.79
N THR A 33 -12.76 10.04 -7.14
CA THR A 33 -13.21 8.67 -7.33
C THR A 33 -13.18 7.88 -6.01
N TRP A 34 -12.16 8.10 -5.17
CA TRP A 34 -11.92 7.36 -3.95
C TRP A 34 -11.69 8.29 -2.75
N CYS A 35 -12.78 8.74 -2.13
CA CYS A 35 -12.72 9.68 -1.00
C CYS A 35 -12.35 9.06 0.35
N ARG A 36 -12.29 7.72 0.43
CA ARG A 36 -11.88 6.96 1.63
C ARG A 36 -11.66 5.49 1.26
N ALA A 37 -11.03 4.73 2.15
CA ALA A 37 -10.91 3.27 2.02
C ALA A 37 -12.28 2.56 1.95
N GLY A 38 -13.32 3.17 2.55
CA GLY A 38 -14.67 2.63 2.62
C GLY A 38 -14.82 1.57 3.72
N ASP A 39 -15.83 0.71 3.61
CA ASP A 39 -16.06 -0.38 4.55
C ASP A 39 -15.08 -1.54 4.28
N TYR A 40 -14.26 -1.87 5.27
CA TYR A 40 -13.28 -2.96 5.22
C TYR A 40 -13.88 -4.36 5.09
N ARG A 41 -15.18 -4.52 5.31
CA ARG A 41 -15.92 -5.77 5.14
C ARG A 41 -16.66 -5.83 3.81
N ALA A 42 -16.86 -4.70 3.14
CA ALA A 42 -17.56 -4.64 1.86
C ALA A 42 -16.58 -4.93 0.70
N PRO A 43 -16.81 -5.93 -0.16
CA PRO A 43 -15.91 -6.25 -1.27
C PRO A 43 -15.85 -5.14 -2.33
N GLY A 44 -16.91 -4.34 -2.47
CA GLY A 44 -16.95 -3.21 -3.42
C GLY A 44 -16.23 -1.94 -2.95
N SER A 45 -15.72 -1.89 -1.72
CA SER A 45 -14.96 -0.74 -1.24
C SER A 45 -13.51 -0.76 -1.73
N LEU A 46 -12.81 0.37 -1.64
CA LEU A 46 -11.37 0.42 -1.94
C LEU A 46 -10.59 -0.58 -1.08
N ALA A 47 -10.89 -0.67 0.22
CA ALA A 47 -10.29 -1.65 1.11
C ALA A 47 -10.59 -3.09 0.69
N GLY A 48 -11.84 -3.37 0.28
CA GLY A 48 -12.27 -4.67 -0.22
C GLY A 48 -11.53 -5.06 -1.50
N MET A 49 -11.37 -4.14 -2.44
CA MET A 49 -10.62 -4.38 -3.67
C MET A 49 -9.11 -4.57 -3.42
N ILE A 50 -8.51 -3.81 -2.50
CA ILE A 50 -7.10 -4.01 -2.10
C ILE A 50 -6.91 -5.43 -1.54
N LYS A 51 -7.81 -5.88 -0.66
CA LYS A 51 -7.78 -7.25 -0.11
C LYS A 51 -7.91 -8.31 -1.20
N GLN A 52 -8.85 -8.12 -2.14
CA GLN A 52 -9.03 -9.02 -3.27
C GLN A 52 -7.79 -9.07 -4.18
N ALA A 53 -7.22 -7.92 -4.51
CA ALA A 53 -6.01 -7.82 -5.32
C ALA A 53 -4.82 -8.53 -4.65
N TRP A 54 -4.66 -8.37 -3.34
CA TRP A 54 -3.62 -9.07 -2.57
C TRP A 54 -3.81 -10.58 -2.59
N CYS A 55 -5.04 -11.06 -2.34
CA CYS A 55 -5.33 -12.50 -2.38
C CYS A 55 -5.13 -13.08 -3.78
N SER A 56 -5.53 -12.35 -4.82
CA SER A 56 -5.30 -12.72 -6.21
C SER A 56 -3.81 -12.82 -6.55
N ALA A 57 -2.97 -11.90 -6.06
CA ALA A 57 -1.53 -11.95 -6.27
C ALA A 57 -0.86 -13.16 -5.58
N LEU A 58 -1.45 -13.64 -4.49
CA LEU A 58 -0.99 -14.82 -3.75
C LEU A 58 -1.64 -16.13 -4.23
N GLY A 59 -2.65 -16.08 -5.10
CA GLY A 59 -3.40 -17.27 -5.54
C GLY A 59 -4.23 -17.91 -4.43
N VAL A 60 -4.74 -17.12 -3.48
CA VAL A 60 -5.54 -17.60 -2.35
C VAL A 60 -6.96 -17.03 -2.36
N ASP A 61 -7.89 -17.71 -1.69
CA ASP A 61 -9.26 -17.22 -1.50
C ASP A 61 -9.32 -16.00 -0.56
N VAL A 62 -10.19 -15.06 -0.88
CA VAL A 62 -10.37 -13.79 -0.15
C VAL A 62 -11.01 -14.02 1.22
N GLY A 63 -11.92 -14.98 1.35
CA GLY A 63 -12.69 -15.20 2.58
C GLY A 63 -11.80 -15.39 3.81
N CYS A 64 -10.94 -16.40 3.78
CA CYS A 64 -10.05 -16.71 4.90
C CYS A 64 -8.80 -15.81 4.98
N HIS A 65 -8.41 -15.16 3.88
CA HIS A 65 -7.12 -14.46 3.75
C HIS A 65 -7.24 -12.93 3.69
N ALA A 66 -8.44 -12.37 3.79
CA ALA A 66 -8.68 -10.92 3.86
C ALA A 66 -7.92 -10.23 5.02
N THR A 67 -7.50 -10.98 6.04
CA THR A 67 -6.71 -10.52 7.19
C THR A 67 -5.21 -10.37 6.89
N LEU A 68 -4.73 -10.87 5.75
CA LEU A 68 -3.33 -10.71 5.33
C LEU A 68 -2.98 -9.27 4.96
N VAL A 69 -3.98 -8.42 4.71
CA VAL A 69 -3.79 -6.99 4.47
C VAL A 69 -4.04 -6.23 5.77
N HIS A 70 -3.01 -5.53 6.23
CA HIS A 70 -3.09 -4.62 7.36
C HIS A 70 -3.20 -3.17 6.88
N PHE A 71 -4.17 -2.44 7.41
CA PHE A 71 -4.32 -0.99 7.20
C PHE A 71 -3.89 -0.27 8.48
N PRO A 72 -2.97 0.72 8.42
CA PRO A 72 -2.56 1.46 9.60
C PRO A 72 -3.72 2.34 10.13
N ALA A 73 -3.62 2.78 11.38
CA ALA A 73 -4.67 3.58 12.04
C ALA A 73 -5.07 4.84 11.26
N TRP A 74 -4.12 5.44 10.52
CA TRP A 74 -4.34 6.59 9.65
C TRP A 74 -3.96 6.22 8.20
N PRO A 75 -4.82 5.51 7.47
CA PRO A 75 -4.43 4.83 6.21
C PRO A 75 -4.42 5.74 4.99
N ALA A 76 -4.92 6.98 5.08
CA ALA A 76 -5.01 7.91 3.98
C ALA A 76 -4.49 9.31 4.38
N VAL A 77 -3.90 10.00 3.41
CA VAL A 77 -3.51 11.40 3.45
C VAL A 77 -3.95 12.02 2.12
N TRP A 78 -4.39 13.28 2.14
CA TRP A 78 -4.75 14.00 0.93
C TRP A 78 -3.56 14.76 0.38
N LEU A 79 -3.34 14.63 -0.92
CA LEU A 79 -2.40 15.45 -1.67
C LEU A 79 -3.20 16.44 -2.50
N GLU A 80 -3.03 17.71 -2.21
CA GLU A 80 -3.62 18.81 -2.96
C GLU A 80 -2.50 19.58 -3.67
N ARG A 81 -2.86 20.25 -4.78
CA ARG A 81 -1.92 21.12 -5.48
C ARG A 81 -1.57 22.28 -4.55
N ASP A 82 -0.29 22.63 -4.50
CA ASP A 82 0.25 23.73 -3.68
C ASP A 82 0.06 23.54 -2.16
N ASP A 83 -0.15 22.31 -1.68
CA ASP A 83 -0.13 21.95 -0.25
C ASP A 83 1.19 21.29 0.14
N ASP A 84 2.19 22.13 0.44
CA ASP A 84 3.51 21.68 0.88
C ASP A 84 3.44 20.86 2.17
N THR A 85 2.49 21.15 3.06
CA THR A 85 2.36 20.44 4.34
C THR A 85 1.88 19.01 4.11
N GLY A 86 0.81 18.84 3.31
CA GLY A 86 0.32 17.51 2.92
C GLY A 86 1.37 16.72 2.14
N PHE A 87 2.14 17.39 1.27
CA PHE A 87 3.24 16.75 0.56
C PHE A 87 4.34 16.24 1.50
N GLN A 88 4.78 17.05 2.47
CA GLN A 88 5.78 16.63 3.46
C GLN A 88 5.28 15.45 4.32
N GLN A 89 4.02 15.46 4.75
CA GLN A 89 3.45 14.33 5.51
C GLN A 89 3.45 13.02 4.70
N VAL A 90 3.17 13.09 3.39
CA VAL A 90 3.26 11.90 2.53
C VAL A 90 4.69 11.44 2.37
N LEU A 91 5.65 12.36 2.18
CA LEU A 91 7.07 12.03 2.10
C LEU A 91 7.59 11.39 3.38
N GLU A 92 7.21 11.89 4.56
CA GLU A 92 7.59 11.32 5.85
C GLU A 92 7.08 9.88 6.00
N ARG A 93 5.80 9.65 5.66
CA ARG A 93 5.20 8.32 5.67
C ARG A 93 5.81 7.38 4.63
N ALA A 94 6.14 7.89 3.44
CA ALA A 94 6.84 7.14 2.42
C ALA A 94 8.28 6.82 2.86
N GLY A 95 8.92 7.71 3.63
CA GLY A 95 10.25 7.50 4.21
C GLY A 95 10.31 6.30 5.16
N TYR A 96 9.19 5.97 5.82
CA TYR A 96 9.06 4.73 6.59
C TYR A 96 9.39 3.47 5.76
N LEU A 97 9.04 3.47 4.47
CA LEU A 97 9.32 2.37 3.55
C LEU A 97 10.82 2.14 3.33
N ALA A 98 11.66 3.13 3.64
CA ALA A 98 13.09 3.10 3.36
C ALA A 98 13.95 2.59 4.54
N LYS A 99 13.33 2.13 5.64
CA LYS A 99 14.04 1.58 6.81
C LYS A 99 15.01 0.48 6.41
N GLU A 100 16.31 0.76 6.50
CA GLU A 100 17.37 -0.11 5.97
C GLU A 100 17.47 -1.46 6.68
N HIS A 101 17.32 -1.48 8.00
CA HIS A 101 17.52 -2.67 8.85
C HIS A 101 16.47 -3.77 8.62
N THR A 102 15.31 -3.45 8.03
CA THR A 102 14.29 -4.45 7.69
C THR A 102 14.43 -5.00 6.28
N LYS A 103 15.43 -4.54 5.50
CA LYS A 103 15.66 -4.95 4.10
C LYS A 103 16.66 -6.10 4.01
N ALA A 104 16.27 -7.16 3.29
CA ALA A 104 17.18 -8.27 3.01
C ALA A 104 18.14 -7.91 1.87
N ARG A 105 19.45 -8.07 2.10
CA ARG A 105 20.50 -7.95 1.09
C ARG A 105 20.91 -9.33 0.57
N GLY A 106 21.43 -9.41 -0.65
CA GLY A 106 21.99 -10.65 -1.21
C GLY A 106 20.99 -11.75 -1.57
N THR A 107 19.69 -11.46 -1.62
CA THR A 107 18.63 -12.45 -1.94
C THR A 107 18.33 -12.58 -3.44
N GLY A 108 18.95 -11.77 -4.30
CA GLY A 108 18.65 -11.72 -5.75
C GLY A 108 17.30 -11.08 -6.10
N GLU A 109 16.48 -10.75 -5.10
CA GLU A 109 15.17 -10.12 -5.28
C GLU A 109 15.23 -8.61 -4.98
N ARG A 110 14.33 -7.84 -5.61
CA ARG A 110 14.21 -6.40 -5.37
C ARG A 110 13.54 -6.11 -4.04
N ASN A 111 14.05 -5.10 -3.33
CA ASN A 111 13.42 -4.59 -2.11
C ASN A 111 12.43 -3.46 -2.36
N PHE A 112 12.43 -2.86 -3.55
CA PHE A 112 11.57 -1.73 -3.91
C PHE A 112 11.06 -1.86 -5.34
N GLY A 113 9.91 -1.25 -5.59
CA GLY A 113 9.38 -1.03 -6.92
C GLY A 113 8.27 0.01 -6.93
N CYS A 114 7.90 0.46 -8.11
CA CYS A 114 6.85 1.46 -8.30
C CYS A 114 6.19 1.30 -9.67
N SER A 115 5.02 1.91 -9.85
CA SER A 115 4.41 2.12 -11.16
C SER A 115 5.37 2.95 -12.02
N ARG A 116 5.58 2.53 -13.27
CA ARG A 116 6.28 3.32 -14.28
C ARG A 116 5.20 4.01 -15.11
N GLY A 117 5.15 5.34 -15.03
CA GLY A 117 4.32 6.18 -15.89
C GLY A 117 4.92 6.33 -17.27
#